data_AF-A0A162NNZ3-F1
#
_entry.id   AF-A0A162NNZ3-F1
#
_cell.length_a   1.000
_cell.length_b   1.000
_cell.length_c   1.000
_cell.angle_alpha   90.00
_cell.angle_beta   90.00
_cell.angle_gamma   90.00
#
_symmetry.space_group_name_H-M   'P 1'
#
loop_
_entity.id
_entity.type
_entity.pdbx_description
1 polymer ?
#
loop_
_entity_poly.entity_id
_entity_poly.type
_entity_poly.pdbx_seq_one_letter_code
_entity_poly.pdbx_strand_id
1 'polypeptide(L)' 'LMPDVYQKETGDSFYTAGTDLTVDKAMVRFTGRSLKTITVPTKPIPTGYKI' A
#
# COMPACT_ATOMS: atom_id res chain seq x y z
N LEU A 1 -12.80 4.24 15.55
CA LEU A 1 -12.18 2.95 15.15
C LEU A 1 -11.43 3.19 13.85
N MET A 2 -10.09 3.09 13.86
CA MET A 2 -9.26 3.24 12.65
C MET A 2 -8.99 1.86 12.04
N PRO A 3 -9.67 1.48 10.95
CA PRO A 3 -9.64 0.12 10.41
C PRO A 3 -8.25 -0.29 9.92
N ASP A 4 -7.43 0.66 9.46
CA ASP A 4 -6.09 0.39 8.91
C ASP A 4 -5.11 -0.10 9.99
N VAL A 5 -5.24 0.40 11.22
CA VAL A 5 -4.42 -0.02 12.37
C VAL A 5 -4.71 -1.48 12.71
N TYR A 6 -5.99 -1.86 12.70
CA TYR A 6 -6.42 -3.20 13.03
C TYR A 6 -5.92 -4.25 12.03
N GLN A 7 -5.92 -3.93 10.74
CA GLN A 7 -5.44 -4.83 9.69
C GLN A 7 -3.92 -5.05 9.78
N LYS A 8 -3.15 -3.99 10.05
CA LYS A 8 -1.70 -4.05 10.21
C LYS A 8 -1.30 -4.87 11.44
N GLU A 9 -1.92 -4.59 12.60
CA GLU A 9 -1.66 -5.32 13.85
C GLU A 9 -1.97 -6.81 13.72
N THR A 10 -3.08 -7.15 13.06
CA THR A 10 -3.45 -8.54 12.80
C THR A 10 -2.37 -9.23 11.95
N GLY A 11 -1.98 -8.63 10.83
CA GLY A 11 -0.96 -9.21 9.93
C GLY A 11 0.38 -9.48 10.62
N ASP A 12 0.87 -8.53 11.42
CA ASP A 12 2.14 -8.65 12.13
C ASP A 12 2.10 -9.74 13.22
N SER A 13 0.92 -9.98 13.83
CA SER A 13 0.79 -10.95 14.92
C SER A 13 0.88 -12.42 14.49
N PHE A 14 0.61 -12.72 13.21
CA PHE A 14 0.56 -14.10 12.68
C PHE A 14 1.82 -14.52 11.92
N TYR A 15 2.79 -13.63 11.72
CA TYR A 15 4.01 -13.92 10.96
C TYR A 15 5.25 -13.29 11.60
N THR A 16 6.27 -14.11 11.85
CA THR A 16 7.60 -13.62 12.23
C THR A 16 8.46 -13.50 10.97
N ALA A 17 8.91 -12.29 10.66
CA ALA A 17 9.70 -12.03 9.48
C ALA A 17 11.13 -12.60 9.59
N GLY A 18 11.71 -12.99 8.45
CA GLY A 18 13.12 -13.41 8.36
C GLY A 18 14.08 -12.22 8.46
N THR A 19 15.38 -12.47 8.31
CA THR A 19 16.44 -11.47 8.54
C THR A 19 16.51 -10.40 7.45
N ASP A 20 16.25 -10.77 6.20
CA ASP A 20 16.35 -9.87 5.05
C ASP A 20 14.96 -9.40 4.60
N LEU A 21 14.70 -8.10 4.80
CA LEU A 21 13.43 -7.46 4.46
C LEU A 21 13.65 -6.29 3.51
N THR A 22 12.70 -6.10 2.60
CA THR A 22 12.72 -4.99 1.63
C THR A 22 11.43 -4.19 1.72
N VAL A 23 11.55 -2.87 1.56
CA VAL A 23 10.41 -1.95 1.47
C VAL A 23 10.44 -1.29 0.10
N ASP A 24 9.36 -1.40 -0.65
CA ASP A 24 9.16 -0.68 -1.91
C ASP A 24 7.74 -0.09 -1.99
N LYS A 25 7.54 0.82 -2.93
CA LYS A 25 6.28 1.49 -3.21
C LYS A 25 5.44 0.65 -4.18
N ALA A 26 4.22 0.33 -3.78
CA ALA A 26 3.24 -0.28 -4.65
C ALA A 26 2.19 0.75 -5.14
N MET A 27 1.66 0.51 -6.33
CA MET A 27 0.61 1.33 -6.93
C MET A 27 -0.67 0.50 -7.01
N VAL A 28 -1.76 1.01 -6.44
CA VAL A 28 -3.10 0.39 -6.52
C VAL A 28 -3.98 1.25 -7.41
N ARG A 29 -4.49 0.68 -8.51
CA ARG A 29 -5.33 1.39 -9.47
C ARG A 29 -6.58 1.93 -8.78
N PHE A 30 -6.89 3.20 -9.01
CA PHE A 30 -8.14 3.81 -8.57
C PHE A 30 -8.62 4.81 -9.63
N THR A 31 -9.88 4.69 -10.04
CA THR A 31 -10.50 5.50 -11.10
C THR A 31 -11.53 6.51 -10.57
N GLY A 32 -11.74 6.57 -9.25
CA GLY A 32 -12.63 7.55 -8.61
C GLY A 32 -11.96 8.92 -8.41
N ARG A 33 -12.73 9.89 -7.90
CA ARG A 33 -12.32 11.30 -7.74
C ARG A 33 -11.56 11.59 -6.43
N SER A 34 -10.72 10.66 -5.99
CA SER A 34 -9.99 10.85 -4.74
C SER A 34 -8.86 11.87 -4.93
N LEU A 35 -8.84 12.87 -4.05
CA LEU A 35 -7.78 13.89 -4.01
C LEU A 35 -6.41 13.32 -3.59
N LYS A 36 -6.36 12.07 -3.11
CA LYS A 36 -5.13 11.38 -2.69
C LYS A 36 -4.53 10.49 -3.78
N THR A 37 -5.13 10.43 -4.97
CA THR A 37 -4.52 9.71 -6.09
C THR A 37 -3.32 10.48 -6.63
N ILE A 38 -2.30 9.73 -7.05
CA ILE A 38 -1.12 10.29 -7.71
C ILE A 38 -0.92 9.63 -9.08
N THR A 39 -0.17 10.28 -9.95
CA THR A 39 0.27 9.71 -11.22
C THR A 39 1.80 9.56 -11.24
N VAL A 40 2.28 8.34 -11.45
CA VAL A 40 3.69 7.97 -11.59
C VAL A 40 3.89 7.32 -12.97
N PRO A 41 4.36 8.07 -13.99
CA PRO A 41 4.35 7.61 -15.39
C PRO A 41 5.15 6.33 -15.66
N THR A 42 6.16 6.04 -14.84
CA THR A 42 7.05 4.90 -15.02
C THR A 42 6.51 3.60 -14.43
N LYS A 43 5.37 3.62 -13.72
CA LYS A 43 4.75 2.42 -13.14
C LYS A 43 3.72 1.82 -14.12
N PRO A 44 3.60 0.47 -14.20
CA PRO A 44 2.61 -0.18 -15.07
C PRO A 44 1.16 0.24 -14.80
N ILE A 45 0.87 0.59 -13.55
CA ILE A 45 -0.35 1.27 -13.13
C ILE A 45 0.05 2.70 -12.75
N PRO A 46 -0.06 3.66 -13.68
CA PRO A 46 0.50 4.98 -13.46
C PRO A 46 -0.35 5.81 -12.51
N THR A 47 -1.69 5.68 -12.55
CA THR A 47 -2.59 6.49 -11.74
C THR A 47 -3.32 5.65 -10.70
N GLY A 48 -3.25 6.06 -9.43
CA GLY A 48 -3.87 5.35 -8.33
C GLY A 48 -3.35 5.79 -6.96
N TYR A 49 -3.57 4.96 -5.95
CA TYR A 49 -2.97 5.14 -4.63
C TYR A 49 -1.56 4.56 -4.61
N LYS A 50 -0.67 5.31 -3.98
CA LYS A 50 0.65 4.82 -3.61
C LYS A 50 0.59 4.36 -2.16
N ILE A 51 0.98 3.11 -1.96
CA ILE A 51 1.11 2.46 -0.65
C ILE A 51 2.58 2.13 -0.40
#